data_AF-A0AAJ1ZW43-F1
#
_entry.id   AF-A0AAJ1ZW43-F1
#
_cell.length_a   1.000
_cell.length_b   1.000
_cell.length_c   1.000
_cell.angle_alpha   90.00
_cell.angle_beta   90.00
_cell.angle_gamma   90.00
#
_symmetry.space_group_name_H-M   'P 1'
#
loop_
_entity.id
_entity.type
_entity.pdbx_description
1 polymer ?
#
loop_
_entity_poly.entity_id
_entity_poly.type
_entity_poly.pdbx_seq_one_letter_code
_entity_poly.pdbx_strand_id
1 'polypeptide(L)'
;MSTRKTSFVLRTCHEDMSSSKGFVWPGLYEVAQAPDWDPNPRCGGGLHGWLYGHGNYEIDHAEYRPLAPSAKWVVVEVETNQIVDLNGKCKFPRGMVCFVGSKGDATDYLILREPRASNDAVIGAQLVKGDEGDAKVGALGVAVAGIRGKATSGDYGVSIAGADGIASAGREGSATAGERGEAKTGDFGTAAAGGRGKAFAGRAGMASVRYDGVATAGELGLAIAGNNSTVNAGNAGTAVAGSSGKASVGEQGTATTGSYGRSKAGVGGTAIAGDKGIAMAGHGGTAVSGHDGTATTGMDGIATARESGQAFAGASSTAIAGSDGLANAGDRSIAITRDGGKANVGEQGIAIAGHSATAGNSGIAIADTEARSGTKGIAITGGGRCMVGAFGTALTRSGKAEAGANGLAVTVTGGIASVGDNGTASVGVGGAASAGNHGAILIRYEDQENRVRTKVGYIGEEGLEPNTLYTLDDNHRFIKV
;
A
#
# COMPACT_ATOMS: atom_id res chain seq x y z
N MET A 1 -42.13 -31.01 -49.46
CA MET A 1 -41.00 -31.51 -48.64
C MET A 1 -40.75 -30.49 -47.54
N SER A 2 -40.99 -30.86 -46.28
CA SER A 2 -40.64 -29.99 -45.15
C SER A 2 -39.12 -29.87 -45.13
N THR A 3 -38.58 -28.71 -45.46
CA THR A 3 -37.14 -28.43 -45.32
C THR A 3 -36.77 -28.63 -43.85
N ARG A 4 -35.91 -29.62 -43.56
CA ARG A 4 -35.40 -29.84 -42.21
C ARG A 4 -34.76 -28.54 -41.72
N LYS A 5 -35.20 -28.04 -40.56
CA LYS A 5 -34.61 -26.85 -39.95
C LYS A 5 -33.32 -27.27 -39.26
N THR A 6 -32.22 -26.61 -39.61
CA THR A 6 -30.90 -26.83 -39.02
C THR A 6 -30.42 -25.60 -38.27
N SER A 7 -29.47 -25.82 -37.37
CA SER A 7 -28.80 -24.81 -36.56
C SER A 7 -27.32 -25.14 -36.51
N PHE A 8 -26.47 -24.12 -36.51
CA PHE A 8 -25.04 -24.31 -36.32
C PHE A 8 -24.64 -24.32 -34.85
N VAL A 9 -23.73 -25.23 -34.51
CA VAL A 9 -23.11 -25.35 -33.19
C VAL A 9 -21.60 -25.21 -33.34
N LEU A 10 -21.01 -24.32 -32.54
CA LEU A 10 -19.58 -24.09 -32.49
C LEU A 10 -18.94 -24.96 -31.41
N ARG A 11 -17.76 -25.52 -31.67
CA ARG A 11 -16.97 -26.22 -30.66
C ARG A 11 -15.47 -26.13 -30.94
N THR A 12 -14.66 -26.38 -29.92
CA THR A 12 -13.22 -26.58 -30.03
C THR A 12 -12.83 -28.04 -29.76
N CYS A 13 -11.77 -28.51 -30.41
CA CYS A 13 -11.13 -29.80 -30.15
C CYS A 13 -9.59 -29.66 -30.21
N HIS A 14 -8.89 -30.72 -29.80
CA HIS A 14 -7.43 -30.82 -29.89
C HIS A 14 -6.96 -30.75 -31.34
N GLU A 15 -5.64 -30.58 -31.53
CA GLU A 15 -5.03 -30.53 -32.85
C GLU A 15 -5.30 -31.79 -33.69
N ASP A 16 -5.41 -32.94 -33.04
CA ASP A 16 -5.74 -34.25 -33.63
C ASP A 16 -7.25 -34.52 -33.77
N MET A 17 -8.08 -33.47 -33.64
CA MET A 17 -9.54 -33.52 -33.66
C MET A 17 -10.19 -34.25 -32.48
N SER A 18 -9.42 -34.71 -31.49
CA SER A 18 -9.97 -35.36 -30.31
C SER A 18 -10.62 -34.38 -29.33
N SER A 19 -11.64 -34.83 -28.62
CA SER A 19 -12.26 -34.15 -27.48
C SER A 19 -11.66 -34.67 -26.17
N SER A 20 -11.86 -33.97 -25.07
CA SER A 20 -11.34 -34.38 -23.74
C SER A 20 -11.74 -35.79 -23.29
N LYS A 21 -12.93 -36.24 -23.71
CA LYS A 21 -13.45 -37.58 -23.41
C LYS A 21 -13.11 -38.63 -24.48
N GLY A 22 -12.12 -38.36 -25.34
CA GLY A 22 -11.61 -39.29 -26.35
C GLY A 22 -12.42 -39.38 -27.65
N PHE A 23 -13.54 -38.66 -27.78
CA PHE A 23 -14.28 -38.60 -29.05
C PHE A 23 -13.47 -37.86 -30.11
N VAL A 24 -13.15 -38.51 -31.22
CA VAL A 24 -12.46 -37.90 -32.36
C VAL A 24 -13.49 -37.38 -33.35
N TRP A 25 -13.47 -36.06 -33.59
CA TRP A 25 -14.37 -35.44 -34.56
C TRP A 25 -13.98 -35.85 -35.98
N PRO A 26 -14.96 -36.21 -36.83
CA PRO A 26 -14.69 -36.61 -38.20
C PRO A 26 -14.32 -35.39 -39.07
N GLY A 27 -13.91 -35.67 -40.30
CA GLY A 27 -13.44 -34.66 -41.25
C GLY A 27 -14.54 -33.72 -41.76
N LEU A 28 -14.14 -32.74 -42.56
CA LEU A 28 -15.06 -31.81 -43.21
C LEU A 28 -16.08 -32.57 -44.07
N TYR A 29 -17.37 -32.22 -43.92
CA TYR A 29 -18.55 -32.83 -44.54
C TYR A 29 -18.90 -34.25 -44.08
N GLU A 30 -18.22 -34.78 -43.06
CA GLU A 30 -18.57 -36.05 -42.44
C GLU A 30 -19.56 -35.86 -41.27
N VAL A 31 -20.31 -36.91 -40.93
CA VAL A 31 -21.30 -36.88 -39.86
C VAL A 31 -20.69 -37.36 -38.56
N ALA A 32 -20.60 -36.46 -37.57
CA ALA A 32 -20.29 -36.81 -36.20
C ALA A 32 -21.51 -37.44 -35.52
N GLN A 33 -21.32 -38.59 -34.88
CA GLN A 33 -22.39 -39.33 -34.20
C GLN A 33 -21.96 -39.62 -32.76
N ALA A 34 -22.76 -39.17 -31.79
CA ALA A 34 -22.54 -39.49 -30.39
C ALA A 34 -22.70 -41.01 -30.16
N PRO A 35 -21.73 -41.68 -29.51
CA PRO A 35 -21.83 -43.09 -29.16
C PRO A 35 -22.72 -43.34 -27.93
N ASP A 36 -22.97 -42.32 -27.11
CA ASP A 36 -23.57 -42.41 -25.79
C ASP A 36 -24.81 -41.49 -25.62
N TRP A 37 -25.51 -41.19 -26.72
CA TRP A 37 -26.59 -40.19 -26.72
C TRP A 37 -27.67 -40.45 -25.64
N ASP A 38 -27.94 -39.39 -24.86
CA ASP A 38 -29.00 -39.33 -23.86
C ASP A 38 -29.74 -37.99 -24.02
N PRO A 39 -31.06 -37.97 -24.31
CA PRO A 39 -31.80 -36.73 -24.52
C PRO A 39 -32.10 -35.93 -23.23
N ASN A 40 -31.83 -36.48 -22.04
CA ASN A 40 -32.11 -35.77 -20.79
C ASN A 40 -31.32 -34.45 -20.71
N PRO A 41 -31.90 -33.33 -20.23
CA PRO A 41 -31.25 -32.00 -20.16
C PRO A 41 -30.23 -31.90 -19.02
N ARG A 42 -29.24 -32.78 -19.06
CA ARG A 42 -28.09 -32.87 -18.16
C ARG A 42 -26.81 -32.99 -18.98
N CYS A 43 -25.72 -32.46 -18.45
CA CYS A 43 -24.40 -32.57 -19.07
C CYS A 43 -23.97 -34.05 -19.21
N GLY A 44 -23.28 -34.39 -20.31
CA GLY A 44 -22.98 -35.79 -20.71
C GLY A 44 -24.02 -36.39 -21.66
N GLY A 45 -23.68 -37.54 -22.24
CA GLY A 45 -24.54 -38.32 -23.14
C GLY A 45 -24.88 -37.61 -24.46
N GLY A 46 -23.88 -37.37 -25.31
CA GLY A 46 -24.03 -36.60 -26.54
C GLY A 46 -22.80 -35.80 -26.94
N LEU A 47 -22.82 -35.24 -28.16
CA LEU A 47 -21.88 -34.21 -28.60
C LEU A 47 -22.34 -32.87 -28.04
N HIS A 48 -21.43 -32.01 -27.58
CA HIS A 48 -21.75 -30.67 -27.07
C HIS A 48 -21.16 -29.56 -27.93
N GLY A 49 -21.53 -28.33 -27.62
CA GLY A 49 -20.94 -27.12 -28.16
C GLY A 49 -21.80 -25.92 -27.81
N TRP A 50 -21.54 -24.79 -28.45
CA TRP A 50 -22.27 -23.55 -28.25
C TRP A 50 -23.20 -23.28 -29.42
N LEU A 51 -24.51 -23.33 -29.16
CA LEU A 51 -25.53 -23.06 -30.16
C LEU A 51 -25.35 -21.63 -30.68
N TYR A 52 -25.20 -21.47 -32.00
CA TYR A 52 -24.90 -20.20 -32.66
C TYR A 52 -23.59 -19.52 -32.18
N GLY A 53 -22.73 -20.27 -31.49
CA GLY A 53 -21.53 -19.74 -30.84
C GLY A 53 -21.80 -18.93 -29.57
N HIS A 54 -23.03 -18.95 -29.06
CA HIS A 54 -23.41 -18.27 -27.82
C HIS A 54 -23.33 -19.22 -26.63
N GLY A 55 -22.82 -18.73 -25.49
CA GLY A 55 -22.84 -19.51 -24.26
C GLY A 55 -21.81 -19.10 -23.24
N ASN A 56 -21.69 -19.93 -22.21
CA ASN A 56 -20.68 -19.81 -21.17
C ASN A 56 -19.47 -20.69 -21.54
N TYR A 57 -18.37 -20.04 -21.91
CA TYR A 57 -17.11 -20.70 -22.22
C TYR A 57 -16.56 -21.54 -21.04
N GLU A 58 -16.81 -21.14 -19.79
CA GLU A 58 -16.31 -21.84 -18.60
C GLU A 58 -16.93 -23.24 -18.40
N ILE A 59 -18.20 -23.41 -18.77
CA ILE A 59 -18.97 -24.63 -18.48
C ILE A 59 -18.57 -25.82 -19.38
N ASP A 60 -17.84 -25.59 -20.46
CA ASP A 60 -17.29 -26.66 -21.32
C ASP A 60 -15.78 -26.89 -21.11
N HIS A 61 -15.06 -25.99 -20.43
CA HIS A 61 -13.59 -25.95 -20.40
C HIS A 61 -12.92 -26.09 -19.04
N ALA A 62 -13.62 -26.59 -18.01
CA ALA A 62 -13.04 -26.85 -16.69
C ALA A 62 -11.79 -27.77 -16.68
N GLU A 63 -11.40 -28.37 -17.81
CA GLU A 63 -10.23 -29.26 -17.93
C GLU A 63 -9.08 -28.71 -18.82
N TYR A 64 -9.23 -27.56 -19.50
CA TYR A 64 -8.21 -27.05 -20.43
C TYR A 64 -8.07 -25.53 -20.35
N ARG A 65 -7.10 -25.07 -19.56
CA ARG A 65 -6.67 -23.68 -19.55
C ARG A 65 -5.15 -23.59 -19.65
N PRO A 66 -4.59 -22.88 -20.67
CA PRO A 66 -5.22 -22.33 -21.88
C PRO A 66 -5.34 -23.36 -23.04
N LEU A 67 -6.31 -23.19 -23.95
CA LEU A 67 -6.37 -23.97 -25.22
C LEU A 67 -5.08 -23.72 -26.03
N ALA A 68 -4.44 -24.79 -26.49
CA ALA A 68 -3.22 -24.70 -27.28
C ALA A 68 -3.46 -23.89 -28.57
N PRO A 69 -2.47 -23.13 -29.07
CA PRO A 69 -2.59 -22.42 -30.35
C PRO A 69 -2.95 -23.31 -31.55
N SER A 70 -2.66 -24.62 -31.44
CA SER A 70 -2.97 -25.61 -32.47
C SER A 70 -4.37 -26.25 -32.36
N ALA A 71 -5.16 -25.90 -31.33
CA ALA A 71 -6.53 -26.38 -31.17
C ALA A 71 -7.40 -25.99 -32.39
N LYS A 72 -8.27 -26.90 -32.80
CA LYS A 72 -9.16 -26.71 -33.96
C LYS A 72 -10.52 -26.21 -33.52
N TRP A 73 -11.10 -25.34 -34.34
CA TRP A 73 -12.47 -24.86 -34.17
C TRP A 73 -13.35 -25.48 -35.25
N VAL A 74 -14.47 -26.05 -34.81
CA VAL A 74 -15.37 -26.86 -35.61
C VAL A 74 -16.76 -26.23 -35.58
N VAL A 75 -17.36 -26.07 -36.77
CA VAL A 75 -18.77 -25.68 -36.90
C VAL A 75 -19.56 -26.89 -37.39
N VAL A 76 -20.60 -27.24 -36.65
CA VAL A 76 -21.41 -28.43 -36.89
C VAL A 76 -22.83 -28.00 -37.23
N GLU A 77 -23.38 -28.49 -38.34
CA GLU A 77 -24.79 -28.32 -38.68
C GLU A 77 -25.61 -29.46 -38.05
N VAL A 78 -26.59 -29.08 -37.24
CA VAL A 78 -27.40 -29.99 -36.43
C VAL A 78 -28.88 -29.74 -36.71
N GLU A 79 -29.70 -30.78 -36.76
CA GLU A 79 -31.15 -30.63 -36.83
C GLU A 79 -31.66 -29.90 -35.57
N THR A 80 -32.33 -28.75 -35.76
CA THR A 80 -32.66 -27.83 -34.65
C THR A 80 -33.50 -28.51 -33.55
N ASN A 81 -34.37 -29.46 -33.91
CA ASN A 81 -35.24 -30.17 -32.95
C ASN A 81 -34.51 -31.26 -32.16
N GLN A 82 -33.27 -31.61 -32.51
CA GLN A 82 -32.44 -32.59 -31.80
C GLN A 82 -31.50 -31.95 -30.78
N ILE A 83 -31.46 -30.61 -30.72
CA ILE A 83 -30.60 -29.86 -29.82
C ILE A 83 -31.26 -29.76 -28.45
N VAL A 84 -30.53 -30.17 -27.42
CA VAL A 84 -30.91 -30.03 -26.01
C VAL A 84 -30.09 -28.89 -25.41
N ASP A 85 -30.76 -27.85 -24.94
CA ASP A 85 -30.14 -26.75 -24.20
C ASP A 85 -29.73 -27.22 -22.80
N LEU A 86 -28.51 -26.84 -22.40
CA LEU A 86 -27.91 -27.16 -21.10
C LEU A 86 -27.54 -25.90 -20.32
N ASN A 87 -28.18 -24.75 -20.63
CA ASN A 87 -27.99 -23.46 -19.98
C ASN A 87 -26.54 -22.95 -20.06
N GLY A 88 -26.18 -22.39 -21.23
CA GLY A 88 -24.84 -21.87 -21.52
C GLY A 88 -24.00 -22.79 -22.42
N LYS A 89 -24.53 -23.96 -22.78
CA LYS A 89 -24.07 -24.83 -23.86
C LYS A 89 -25.23 -25.69 -24.34
N CYS A 90 -25.04 -26.46 -25.40
CA CYS A 90 -26.03 -27.41 -25.89
C CYS A 90 -25.42 -28.80 -26.07
N LYS A 91 -26.28 -29.81 -26.25
CA LYS A 91 -25.88 -31.13 -26.74
C LYS A 91 -26.80 -31.66 -27.83
N PHE A 92 -26.29 -32.59 -28.63
CA PHE A 92 -26.99 -33.16 -29.77
C PHE A 92 -26.48 -34.58 -30.09
N PRO A 93 -27.33 -35.43 -30.72
CA PRO A 93 -26.98 -36.82 -31.02
C PRO A 93 -26.04 -36.95 -32.22
N ARG A 94 -26.20 -36.09 -33.23
CA ARG A 94 -25.43 -36.14 -34.47
C ARG A 94 -25.42 -34.79 -35.17
N GLY A 95 -24.43 -34.55 -36.02
CA GLY A 95 -24.37 -33.36 -36.87
C GLY A 95 -23.31 -33.48 -37.95
N MET A 96 -23.46 -32.73 -39.03
CA MET A 96 -22.47 -32.69 -40.10
C MET A 96 -21.39 -31.66 -39.77
N VAL A 97 -20.12 -32.04 -39.87
CA VAL A 97 -19.01 -31.10 -39.72
C VAL A 97 -18.94 -30.21 -40.95
N CYS A 98 -19.22 -28.92 -40.80
CA CYS A 98 -19.29 -27.96 -41.90
C CYS A 98 -18.06 -27.07 -42.01
N PHE A 99 -17.25 -27.01 -40.96
CA PHE A 99 -16.00 -26.27 -40.95
C PHE A 99 -15.03 -26.89 -39.95
N VAL A 100 -13.74 -26.89 -40.29
CA VAL A 100 -12.62 -27.21 -39.38
C VAL A 100 -11.49 -26.23 -39.69
N GLY A 101 -11.02 -25.50 -38.69
CA GLY A 101 -9.95 -24.54 -38.92
C GLY A 101 -9.56 -23.71 -37.71
N SER A 102 -9.12 -22.48 -37.98
CA SER A 102 -8.74 -21.52 -36.95
C SER A 102 -9.97 -20.93 -36.25
N LYS A 103 -9.75 -20.32 -35.08
CA LYS A 103 -10.78 -19.61 -34.31
C LYS A 103 -11.51 -18.55 -35.14
N GLY A 104 -10.75 -17.66 -35.79
CA GLY A 104 -11.31 -16.56 -36.56
C GLY A 104 -12.14 -17.05 -37.74
N ASP A 105 -11.56 -17.94 -38.55
CA ASP A 105 -12.23 -18.47 -39.74
C ASP A 105 -13.51 -19.24 -39.39
N ALA A 106 -13.51 -20.01 -38.29
CA ALA A 106 -14.70 -20.72 -37.83
C ALA A 106 -15.83 -19.76 -37.41
N THR A 107 -15.48 -18.69 -36.70
CA THR A 107 -16.46 -17.69 -36.27
C THR A 107 -16.98 -16.85 -37.44
N ASP A 108 -16.14 -16.52 -38.42
CA ASP A 108 -16.55 -15.84 -39.65
C ASP A 108 -17.48 -16.73 -40.48
N TYR A 109 -17.12 -18.02 -40.63
CA TYR A 109 -17.96 -19.02 -41.30
C TYR A 109 -19.35 -19.10 -40.63
N LEU A 110 -19.37 -19.17 -39.30
CA LEU A 110 -20.60 -19.23 -38.51
C LEU A 110 -21.44 -17.96 -38.68
N ILE A 111 -20.88 -16.77 -38.44
CA ILE A 111 -21.60 -15.48 -38.47
C ILE A 111 -22.18 -15.21 -39.86
N LEU A 112 -21.42 -15.51 -40.92
CA LEU A 112 -21.86 -15.29 -42.30
C LEU A 112 -23.06 -16.18 -42.69
N ARG A 113 -23.17 -17.37 -42.10
CA ARG A 113 -24.14 -18.39 -42.51
C ARG A 113 -25.27 -18.62 -41.51
N GLU A 114 -25.16 -18.04 -40.31
CA GLU A 114 -26.14 -18.16 -39.24
C GLU A 114 -26.59 -16.77 -38.77
N PRO A 115 -27.68 -16.22 -39.33
CA PRO A 115 -28.18 -14.91 -38.91
C PRO A 115 -28.47 -14.83 -37.41
N ARG A 116 -28.86 -15.95 -36.76
CA ARG A 116 -29.11 -16.00 -35.31
C ARG A 116 -27.84 -15.79 -34.49
N ALA A 117 -26.66 -16.09 -35.04
CA ALA A 117 -25.38 -15.83 -34.37
C ALA A 117 -25.12 -14.33 -34.17
N SER A 118 -25.68 -13.46 -35.02
CA SER A 118 -25.57 -12.00 -34.88
C SER A 118 -26.47 -11.41 -33.77
N ASN A 119 -27.38 -12.21 -33.19
CA ASN A 119 -28.26 -11.74 -32.12
C ASN A 119 -27.55 -11.57 -30.78
N ASP A 120 -26.39 -12.22 -30.60
CA ASP A 120 -25.62 -12.12 -29.36
C ASP A 120 -24.10 -12.34 -29.60
N ALA A 121 -23.34 -12.26 -28.52
CA ALA A 121 -21.89 -12.34 -28.50
C ALA A 121 -21.38 -13.75 -28.85
N VAL A 122 -20.77 -13.89 -30.03
CA VAL A 122 -20.15 -15.15 -30.49
C VAL A 122 -18.79 -15.36 -29.83
N ILE A 123 -18.61 -16.51 -29.18
CA ILE A 123 -17.33 -16.94 -28.57
C ILE A 123 -16.25 -17.01 -29.65
N GLY A 124 -15.09 -16.40 -29.37
CA GLY A 124 -13.91 -16.40 -30.23
C GLY A 124 -13.94 -15.39 -31.39
N ALA A 125 -15.06 -14.72 -31.62
CA ALA A 125 -15.25 -13.85 -32.78
C ALA A 125 -14.39 -12.59 -32.75
N GLN A 126 -14.12 -12.04 -33.92
CA GLN A 126 -13.43 -10.77 -34.10
C GLN A 126 -14.37 -9.76 -34.77
N LEU A 127 -14.52 -8.59 -34.18
CA LEU A 127 -15.39 -7.54 -34.71
C LEU A 127 -14.73 -6.17 -34.63
N VAL A 128 -14.65 -5.49 -35.77
CA VAL A 128 -14.14 -4.13 -35.89
C VAL A 128 -15.28 -3.21 -36.32
N LYS A 129 -15.48 -2.12 -35.56
CA LYS A 129 -16.40 -1.03 -35.88
C LYS A 129 -15.64 0.29 -35.91
N GLY A 130 -16.13 1.22 -36.74
CA GLY A 130 -15.59 2.58 -36.82
C GLY A 130 -15.93 3.43 -35.60
N ASP A 131 -15.79 4.74 -35.77
CA ASP A 131 -16.16 5.73 -34.75
C ASP A 131 -17.63 5.60 -34.34
N GLU A 132 -17.92 5.84 -33.05
CA GLU A 132 -19.23 5.69 -32.42
C GLU A 132 -19.85 4.28 -32.53
N GLY A 133 -19.10 3.30 -33.07
CA GLY A 133 -19.58 1.95 -33.27
C GLY A 133 -19.62 1.13 -31.98
N ASP A 134 -20.56 0.18 -31.92
CA ASP A 134 -20.65 -0.83 -30.84
C ASP A 134 -20.19 -2.19 -31.38
N ALA A 135 -19.04 -2.65 -30.88
CA ALA A 135 -18.47 -3.96 -31.18
C ALA A 135 -18.64 -4.87 -29.96
N LYS A 136 -19.44 -5.93 -30.10
CA LYS A 136 -19.70 -6.93 -29.05
C LYS A 136 -19.29 -8.33 -29.52
N VAL A 137 -18.46 -9.02 -28.74
CA VAL A 137 -18.02 -10.40 -28.98
C VAL A 137 -18.04 -11.23 -27.69
N GLY A 138 -18.04 -12.56 -27.81
CA GLY A 138 -18.07 -13.49 -26.67
C GLY A 138 -16.71 -13.65 -25.99
N ALA A 139 -16.60 -14.68 -25.14
CA ALA A 139 -15.33 -15.08 -24.54
C ALA A 139 -14.27 -15.39 -25.60
N LEU A 140 -12.98 -15.18 -25.31
CA LEU A 140 -11.85 -15.33 -26.25
C LEU A 140 -11.91 -14.43 -27.51
N GLY A 141 -12.91 -13.55 -27.62
CA GLY A 141 -13.12 -12.69 -28.79
C GLY A 141 -12.30 -11.39 -28.76
N VAL A 142 -12.25 -10.70 -29.89
CA VAL A 142 -11.63 -9.38 -30.04
C VAL A 142 -12.65 -8.36 -30.53
N ALA A 143 -12.93 -7.34 -29.73
CA ALA A 143 -13.80 -6.21 -30.10
C ALA A 143 -12.96 -4.95 -30.27
N VAL A 144 -13.11 -4.27 -31.42
CA VAL A 144 -12.46 -2.99 -31.71
C VAL A 144 -13.51 -1.96 -32.12
N ALA A 145 -13.49 -0.79 -31.49
CA ALA A 145 -14.34 0.35 -31.82
C ALA A 145 -13.52 1.64 -31.93
N GLY A 146 -13.95 2.57 -32.78
CA GLY A 146 -13.28 3.85 -33.01
C GLY A 146 -13.47 4.88 -31.87
N ILE A 147 -13.29 6.16 -32.20
CA ILE A 147 -13.49 7.29 -31.28
C ILE A 147 -14.94 7.28 -30.78
N ARG A 148 -15.14 7.50 -29.47
CA ARG A 148 -16.45 7.43 -28.79
C ARG A 148 -17.17 6.09 -28.98
N GLY A 149 -16.47 5.08 -29.48
CA GLY A 149 -17.00 3.74 -29.69
C GLY A 149 -17.02 2.91 -28.42
N LYS A 150 -17.76 1.80 -28.47
CA LYS A 150 -17.89 0.82 -27.38
C LYS A 150 -17.38 -0.53 -27.86
N ALA A 151 -16.37 -1.07 -27.20
CA ALA A 151 -15.86 -2.42 -27.42
C ALA A 151 -16.15 -3.27 -26.19
N THR A 152 -16.87 -4.39 -26.39
CA THR A 152 -17.23 -5.32 -25.31
C THR A 152 -16.85 -6.75 -25.71
N SER A 153 -16.03 -7.40 -24.89
CA SER A 153 -15.64 -8.80 -25.05
C SER A 153 -15.90 -9.60 -23.77
N GLY A 154 -16.14 -10.90 -23.91
CA GLY A 154 -16.28 -11.80 -22.75
C GLY A 154 -14.96 -12.09 -22.03
N ASP A 155 -14.97 -13.12 -21.18
CA ASP A 155 -13.78 -13.62 -20.48
C ASP A 155 -12.66 -13.99 -21.46
N TYR A 156 -11.40 -13.74 -21.09
CA TYR A 156 -10.23 -13.91 -21.97
C TYR A 156 -10.26 -13.06 -23.25
N GLY A 157 -11.21 -12.13 -23.36
CA GLY A 157 -11.38 -11.30 -24.53
C GLY A 157 -10.47 -10.06 -24.54
N VAL A 158 -10.34 -9.47 -25.72
CA VAL A 158 -9.64 -8.20 -25.94
C VAL A 158 -10.64 -7.16 -26.42
N SER A 159 -10.70 -6.02 -25.74
CA SER A 159 -11.53 -4.87 -26.11
C SER A 159 -10.68 -3.62 -26.31
N ILE A 160 -10.80 -2.97 -27.47
CA ILE A 160 -10.05 -1.76 -27.80
C ILE A 160 -11.04 -0.68 -28.25
N ALA A 161 -11.01 0.48 -27.59
CA ALA A 161 -11.82 1.65 -27.95
C ALA A 161 -10.93 2.89 -28.16
N GLY A 162 -11.35 3.78 -29.06
CA GLY A 162 -10.65 5.04 -29.33
C GLY A 162 -10.75 6.08 -28.21
N ALA A 163 -10.39 7.33 -28.50
CA ALA A 163 -10.55 8.46 -27.58
C ALA A 163 -12.02 8.63 -27.17
N ASP A 164 -12.27 8.99 -25.91
CA ASP A 164 -13.59 9.09 -25.30
C ASP A 164 -14.43 7.78 -25.40
N GLY A 165 -13.79 6.65 -25.72
CA GLY A 165 -14.42 5.36 -25.92
C GLY A 165 -14.50 4.51 -24.65
N ILE A 166 -15.28 3.43 -24.70
CA ILE A 166 -15.49 2.49 -23.60
C ILE A 166 -15.04 1.10 -24.03
N ALA A 167 -14.04 0.54 -23.35
CA ALA A 167 -13.59 -0.84 -23.55
C ALA A 167 -13.92 -1.68 -22.31
N SER A 168 -14.65 -2.78 -22.48
CA SER A 168 -15.03 -3.69 -21.39
C SER A 168 -14.72 -5.14 -21.75
N ALA A 169 -13.82 -5.77 -20.99
CA ALA A 169 -13.51 -7.19 -21.13
C ALA A 169 -13.92 -7.98 -19.86
N GLY A 170 -14.14 -9.28 -20.00
CA GLY A 170 -14.44 -10.16 -18.87
C GLY A 170 -13.24 -10.43 -17.96
N ARG A 171 -13.34 -11.49 -17.17
CA ARG A 171 -12.26 -12.03 -16.32
C ARG A 171 -11.09 -12.49 -17.19
N GLU A 172 -9.87 -12.23 -16.71
CA GLU A 172 -8.61 -12.46 -17.43
C GLU A 172 -8.59 -11.81 -18.84
N GLY A 173 -9.43 -10.79 -19.06
CA GLY A 173 -9.51 -10.04 -20.30
C GLY A 173 -8.58 -8.84 -20.34
N SER A 174 -8.44 -8.24 -21.51
CA SER A 174 -7.68 -7.01 -21.73
C SER A 174 -8.60 -5.92 -22.30
N ALA A 175 -8.62 -4.74 -21.68
CA ALA A 175 -9.37 -3.59 -22.15
C ALA A 175 -8.44 -2.37 -22.31
N THR A 176 -8.44 -1.76 -23.49
CA THR A 176 -7.67 -0.54 -23.78
C THR A 176 -8.59 0.55 -24.32
N ALA A 177 -8.55 1.73 -23.71
CA ALA A 177 -9.28 2.92 -24.16
C ALA A 177 -8.35 4.12 -24.39
N GLY A 178 -8.71 5.01 -25.32
CA GLY A 178 -7.91 6.20 -25.64
C GLY A 178 -7.93 7.31 -24.57
N GLU A 179 -7.49 8.51 -24.95
CA GLU A 179 -7.60 9.73 -24.11
C GLU A 179 -9.04 9.92 -23.62
N ARG A 180 -9.21 10.27 -22.33
CA ARG A 180 -10.51 10.39 -21.64
C ARG A 180 -11.40 9.14 -21.69
N GLY A 181 -10.89 8.01 -22.20
CA GLY A 181 -11.62 6.77 -22.33
C GLY A 181 -11.74 6.00 -21.01
N GLU A 182 -12.60 4.99 -21.02
CA GLU A 182 -12.87 4.11 -19.89
C GLU A 182 -12.57 2.66 -20.24
N ALA A 183 -11.63 2.05 -19.53
CA ALA A 183 -11.28 0.64 -19.66
C ALA A 183 -11.70 -0.14 -18.41
N LYS A 184 -12.40 -1.25 -18.60
CA LYS A 184 -12.88 -2.13 -17.52
C LYS A 184 -12.57 -3.58 -17.80
N THR A 185 -12.07 -4.30 -16.81
CA THR A 185 -11.89 -5.76 -16.85
C THR A 185 -12.39 -6.44 -15.58
N GLY A 186 -12.68 -7.74 -15.68
CA GLY A 186 -12.92 -8.59 -14.51
C GLY A 186 -11.65 -8.93 -13.73
N ASP A 187 -11.74 -9.93 -12.86
CA ASP A 187 -10.62 -10.45 -12.07
C ASP A 187 -9.47 -10.91 -12.97
N PHE A 188 -8.23 -10.73 -12.51
CA PHE A 188 -6.99 -11.04 -13.23
C PHE A 188 -6.85 -10.32 -14.60
N GLY A 189 -7.73 -9.36 -14.90
CA GLY A 189 -7.73 -8.62 -16.15
C GLY A 189 -6.76 -7.45 -16.16
N THR A 190 -6.51 -6.91 -17.36
CA THR A 190 -5.68 -5.73 -17.58
C THR A 190 -6.48 -4.61 -18.23
N ALA A 191 -6.64 -3.49 -17.53
CA ALA A 191 -7.30 -2.28 -18.01
C ALA A 191 -6.28 -1.14 -18.22
N ALA A 192 -6.29 -0.51 -19.40
CA ALA A 192 -5.43 0.62 -19.72
C ALA A 192 -6.24 1.77 -20.36
N ALA A 193 -6.04 3.00 -19.89
CA ALA A 193 -6.66 4.19 -20.48
C ALA A 193 -5.63 5.32 -20.73
N GLY A 194 -5.94 6.20 -21.69
CA GLY A 194 -5.15 7.39 -21.99
C GLY A 194 -5.19 8.47 -20.89
N GLY A 195 -4.61 9.63 -21.15
CA GLY A 195 -4.67 10.79 -20.25
C GLY A 195 -6.10 11.20 -19.91
N ARG A 196 -6.33 11.61 -18.66
CA ARG A 196 -7.67 11.91 -18.09
C ARG A 196 -8.66 10.73 -18.19
N GLY A 197 -8.18 9.52 -18.47
CA GLY A 197 -8.99 8.32 -18.59
C GLY A 197 -9.26 7.65 -17.25
N LYS A 198 -10.02 6.56 -17.32
CA LYS A 198 -10.33 5.69 -16.18
C LYS A 198 -10.03 4.24 -16.51
N ALA A 199 -9.30 3.55 -15.65
CA ALA A 199 -9.03 2.13 -15.75
C ALA A 199 -9.49 1.41 -14.49
N PHE A 200 -10.28 0.33 -14.65
CA PHE A 200 -10.78 -0.49 -13.56
C PHE A 200 -10.48 -1.97 -13.84
N ALA A 201 -9.80 -2.63 -12.90
CA ALA A 201 -9.55 -4.08 -12.96
C ALA A 201 -10.02 -4.75 -11.67
N GLY A 202 -10.49 -5.99 -11.77
CA GLY A 202 -10.97 -6.79 -10.64
C GLY A 202 -9.85 -7.24 -9.69
N ARG A 203 -10.13 -8.29 -8.90
CA ARG A 203 -9.17 -8.93 -8.00
C ARG A 203 -7.94 -9.40 -8.78
N ALA A 204 -6.75 -9.17 -8.24
CA ALA A 204 -5.46 -9.48 -8.86
C ALA A 204 -5.30 -8.92 -10.29
N GLY A 205 -6.07 -7.88 -10.62
CA GLY A 205 -6.03 -7.21 -11.92
C GLY A 205 -5.02 -6.07 -11.95
N MET A 206 -4.73 -5.61 -13.17
CA MET A 206 -3.85 -4.46 -13.42
C MET A 206 -4.63 -3.31 -14.05
N ALA A 207 -4.55 -2.12 -13.45
CA ALA A 207 -5.16 -0.91 -13.98
C ALA A 207 -4.10 0.17 -14.21
N SER A 208 -4.06 0.77 -15.41
CA SER A 208 -3.10 1.82 -15.75
C SER A 208 -3.72 3.03 -16.45
N VAL A 209 -3.27 4.23 -16.07
CA VAL A 209 -3.68 5.50 -16.71
C VAL A 209 -2.47 6.42 -16.88
N ARG A 210 -2.39 7.18 -17.98
CA ARG A 210 -1.20 8.03 -18.23
C ARG A 210 -1.00 9.17 -17.23
N TYR A 211 -2.00 10.03 -17.03
CA TYR A 211 -1.96 11.21 -16.12
C TYR A 211 -3.36 11.80 -15.96
N ASP A 212 -3.54 12.67 -14.95
CA ASP A 212 -4.80 13.38 -14.62
C ASP A 212 -6.05 12.47 -14.56
N GLY A 213 -5.89 11.19 -14.24
CA GLY A 213 -6.96 10.20 -14.36
C GLY A 213 -7.11 9.30 -13.15
N VAL A 214 -7.84 8.20 -13.32
CA VAL A 214 -8.20 7.28 -12.22
C VAL A 214 -7.86 5.84 -12.57
N ALA A 215 -6.98 5.21 -11.78
CA ALA A 215 -6.69 3.79 -11.87
C ALA A 215 -7.18 3.07 -10.61
N THR A 216 -8.01 2.04 -10.77
CA THR A 216 -8.52 1.23 -9.64
C THR A 216 -8.30 -0.26 -9.91
N ALA A 217 -7.65 -0.96 -8.98
CA ALA A 217 -7.51 -2.41 -9.00
C ALA A 217 -8.09 -3.04 -7.72
N GLY A 218 -8.55 -4.29 -7.81
CA GLY A 218 -9.11 -5.02 -6.67
C GLY A 218 -8.07 -5.45 -5.61
N GLU A 219 -8.49 -6.36 -4.73
CA GLU A 219 -7.59 -7.08 -3.79
C GLU A 219 -6.44 -7.74 -4.55
N LEU A 220 -5.22 -7.70 -4.01
CA LEU A 220 -3.98 -8.17 -4.66
C LEU A 220 -3.67 -7.46 -6.00
N GLY A 221 -4.40 -6.40 -6.35
CA GLY A 221 -4.29 -5.72 -7.63
C GLY A 221 -3.15 -4.70 -7.69
N LEU A 222 -2.77 -4.36 -8.91
CA LEU A 222 -1.79 -3.32 -9.22
C LEU A 222 -2.48 -2.16 -9.96
N ALA A 223 -2.46 -0.98 -9.36
CA ALA A 223 -2.96 0.24 -9.98
C ALA A 223 -1.82 1.25 -10.14
N ILE A 224 -1.62 1.78 -11.35
CA ILE A 224 -0.55 2.74 -11.66
C ILE A 224 -1.14 3.92 -12.44
N ALA A 225 -0.80 5.15 -12.03
CA ALA A 225 -1.06 6.33 -12.86
C ALA A 225 0.01 7.41 -12.72
N GLY A 226 0.12 8.27 -13.72
CA GLY A 226 1.06 9.40 -13.69
C GLY A 226 0.63 10.55 -12.78
N ASN A 227 1.10 11.75 -13.11
CA ASN A 227 0.91 12.94 -12.27
C ASN A 227 -0.57 13.31 -12.11
N ASN A 228 -0.88 13.99 -10.99
CA ASN A 228 -2.21 14.46 -10.58
C ASN A 228 -3.32 13.41 -10.64
N SER A 229 -2.97 12.12 -10.59
CA SER A 229 -3.93 11.04 -10.73
C SER A 229 -4.40 10.53 -9.37
N THR A 230 -5.55 9.86 -9.36
CA THR A 230 -6.06 9.14 -8.19
C THR A 230 -5.94 7.64 -8.44
N VAL A 231 -5.29 6.93 -7.53
CA VAL A 231 -4.93 5.52 -7.69
C VAL A 231 -5.40 4.75 -6.46
N ASN A 232 -6.19 3.71 -6.67
CA ASN A 232 -6.72 2.87 -5.59
C ASN A 232 -6.41 1.40 -5.86
N ALA A 233 -5.96 0.67 -4.84
CA ALA A 233 -5.89 -0.79 -4.87
C ALA A 233 -6.54 -1.40 -3.62
N GLY A 234 -7.01 -2.65 -3.71
CA GLY A 234 -7.60 -3.35 -2.58
C GLY A 234 -6.58 -3.78 -1.50
N ASN A 235 -7.01 -4.68 -0.60
CA ASN A 235 -6.12 -5.30 0.39
C ASN A 235 -4.97 -6.04 -0.29
N ALA A 236 -3.78 -5.96 0.31
CA ALA A 236 -2.52 -6.47 -0.23
C ALA A 236 -2.21 -6.00 -1.66
N GLY A 237 -2.85 -4.91 -2.11
CA GLY A 237 -2.64 -4.31 -3.42
C GLY A 237 -1.52 -3.29 -3.43
N THR A 238 -1.15 -2.87 -4.64
CA THR A 238 -0.14 -1.82 -4.88
C THR A 238 -0.76 -0.67 -5.67
N ALA A 239 -0.66 0.55 -5.13
CA ALA A 239 -1.09 1.77 -5.79
C ALA A 239 0.09 2.72 -5.98
N VAL A 240 0.39 3.11 -7.21
CA VAL A 240 1.47 4.06 -7.55
C VAL A 240 0.91 5.24 -8.32
N ALA A 241 1.04 6.45 -7.78
CA ALA A 241 0.70 7.70 -8.46
C ALA A 241 1.95 8.58 -8.67
N GLY A 242 1.94 9.42 -9.70
CA GLY A 242 3.00 10.40 -9.94
C GLY A 242 3.01 11.57 -8.94
N SER A 243 3.67 12.66 -9.33
CA SER A 243 3.69 13.92 -8.56
C SER A 243 2.30 14.50 -8.40
N SER A 244 2.02 15.08 -7.23
CA SER A 244 0.69 15.59 -6.82
C SER A 244 -0.43 14.53 -6.88
N GLY A 245 -0.07 13.25 -7.02
CA GLY A 245 -1.01 12.14 -7.08
C GLY A 245 -1.55 11.78 -5.70
N LYS A 246 -2.60 10.94 -5.71
CA LYS A 246 -3.17 10.33 -4.51
C LYS A 246 -3.16 8.81 -4.70
N ALA A 247 -2.51 8.08 -3.81
CA ALA A 247 -2.51 6.63 -3.79
C ALA A 247 -3.17 6.14 -2.50
N SER A 248 -4.14 5.22 -2.61
CA SER A 248 -4.79 4.60 -1.46
C SER A 248 -4.84 3.08 -1.63
N VAL A 249 -4.48 2.35 -0.57
CA VAL A 249 -4.55 0.89 -0.51
C VAL A 249 -5.24 0.40 0.76
N GLY A 250 -5.75 -0.83 0.70
CA GLY A 250 -6.30 -1.53 1.87
C GLY A 250 -5.24 -2.02 2.87
N GLU A 251 -5.60 -3.01 3.67
CA GLU A 251 -4.70 -3.66 4.64
C GLU A 251 -3.52 -4.33 3.95
N GLN A 252 -2.34 -4.31 4.57
CA GLN A 252 -1.10 -4.93 4.07
C GLN A 252 -0.68 -4.47 2.66
N GLY A 253 -1.29 -3.39 2.14
CA GLY A 253 -0.99 -2.86 0.80
C GLY A 253 0.17 -1.86 0.81
N THR A 254 0.64 -1.52 -0.39
CA THR A 254 1.65 -0.47 -0.60
C THR A 254 1.10 0.68 -1.44
N ALA A 255 1.10 1.89 -0.88
CA ALA A 255 0.75 3.14 -1.56
C ALA A 255 2.00 4.01 -1.76
N THR A 256 2.30 4.39 -3.01
CA THR A 256 3.44 5.26 -3.35
C THR A 256 2.99 6.45 -4.18
N THR A 257 3.48 7.64 -3.83
CA THR A 257 3.29 8.87 -4.62
C THR A 257 4.58 9.66 -4.78
N GLY A 258 4.69 10.44 -5.86
CA GLY A 258 5.77 11.41 -6.06
C GLY A 258 5.70 12.63 -5.12
N SER A 259 6.45 13.68 -5.46
CA SER A 259 6.46 14.95 -4.71
C SER A 259 5.08 15.58 -4.63
N TYR A 260 4.77 16.25 -3.51
CA TYR A 260 3.44 16.80 -3.20
C TYR A 260 2.31 15.76 -3.16
N GLY A 261 2.67 14.47 -3.24
CA GLY A 261 1.72 13.38 -3.30
C GLY A 261 1.15 13.00 -1.94
N ARG A 262 0.04 12.27 -1.95
CA ARG A 262 -0.59 11.71 -0.76
C ARG A 262 -0.72 10.20 -0.88
N SER A 263 -0.04 9.49 0.01
CA SER A 263 -0.09 8.03 0.10
C SER A 263 -0.81 7.60 1.38
N LYS A 264 -1.80 6.72 1.24
CA LYS A 264 -2.55 6.14 2.36
C LYS A 264 -2.55 4.62 2.27
N ALA A 265 -2.13 3.96 3.34
CA ALA A 265 -2.17 2.51 3.48
C ALA A 265 -2.89 2.08 4.77
N GLY A 266 -3.54 0.91 4.73
CA GLY A 266 -4.28 0.35 5.86
C GLY A 266 -3.38 -0.23 6.96
N VAL A 267 -3.96 -1.08 7.81
CA VAL A 267 -3.24 -1.81 8.88
C VAL A 267 -2.13 -2.68 8.27
N GLY A 268 -0.92 -2.63 8.85
CA GLY A 268 0.28 -3.29 8.35
C GLY A 268 0.76 -2.79 6.99
N GLY A 269 0.14 -1.75 6.43
CA GLY A 269 0.45 -1.23 5.11
C GLY A 269 1.68 -0.33 5.10
N THR A 270 2.19 -0.10 3.90
CA THR A 270 3.31 0.80 3.63
C THR A 270 2.84 2.00 2.81
N ALA A 271 3.06 3.21 3.32
CA ALA A 271 2.78 4.46 2.63
C ALA A 271 4.07 5.24 2.38
N ILE A 272 4.35 5.59 1.12
CA ILE A 272 5.54 6.32 0.71
C ILE A 272 5.14 7.55 -0.08
N ALA A 273 5.59 8.74 0.32
CA ALA A 273 5.37 9.98 -0.40
C ALA A 273 6.71 10.70 -0.63
N GLY A 274 6.83 11.39 -1.77
CA GLY A 274 8.01 12.20 -2.10
C GLY A 274 8.14 13.47 -1.26
N ASP A 275 8.94 14.42 -1.73
CA ASP A 275 9.16 15.71 -1.05
C ASP A 275 7.85 16.48 -0.91
N LYS A 276 7.66 17.13 0.24
CA LYS A 276 6.42 17.81 0.65
C LYS A 276 5.18 16.90 0.60
N GLY A 277 5.41 15.59 0.58
CA GLY A 277 4.38 14.58 0.49
C GLY A 277 3.83 14.19 1.86
N ILE A 278 2.63 13.62 1.86
CA ILE A 278 1.96 13.12 3.06
C ILE A 278 1.83 11.60 2.94
N ALA A 279 2.46 10.87 3.86
CA ALA A 279 2.37 9.43 3.97
C ALA A 279 1.62 9.04 5.25
N MET A 280 0.57 8.23 5.12
CA MET A 280 -0.25 7.77 6.24
C MET A 280 -0.39 6.24 6.20
N ALA A 281 0.06 5.55 7.24
CA ALA A 281 -0.12 4.11 7.41
C ALA A 281 -0.91 3.79 8.69
N GLY A 282 -1.60 2.65 8.69
CA GLY A 282 -2.40 2.21 9.85
C GLY A 282 -1.56 1.69 11.02
N HIS A 283 -2.22 0.96 11.92
CA HIS A 283 -1.58 0.20 13.01
C HIS A 283 -0.55 -0.79 12.43
N GLY A 284 0.63 -0.91 13.04
CA GLY A 284 1.71 -1.77 12.56
C GLY A 284 2.28 -1.37 11.19
N GLY A 285 1.90 -0.19 10.68
CA GLY A 285 2.26 0.26 9.35
C GLY A 285 3.56 1.04 9.30
N THR A 286 4.08 1.23 8.09
CA THR A 286 5.26 2.05 7.82
C THR A 286 4.88 3.26 6.96
N ALA A 287 5.19 4.46 7.42
CA ALA A 287 4.99 5.69 6.66
C ALA A 287 6.34 6.40 6.41
N VAL A 288 6.65 6.70 5.16
CA VAL A 288 7.88 7.40 4.76
C VAL A 288 7.53 8.61 3.90
N SER A 289 8.07 9.78 4.26
CA SER A 289 7.91 11.03 3.49
C SER A 289 9.26 11.69 3.19
N GLY A 290 9.33 12.49 2.12
CA GLY A 290 10.53 13.20 1.68
C GLY A 290 10.88 14.45 2.51
N HIS A 291 11.68 15.35 1.92
CA HIS A 291 12.03 16.66 2.52
C HIS A 291 10.75 17.48 2.73
N ASP A 292 10.63 18.21 3.86
CA ASP A 292 9.40 18.91 4.29
C ASP A 292 8.15 18.00 4.32
N GLY A 293 8.33 16.68 4.34
CA GLY A 293 7.26 15.70 4.28
C GLY A 293 6.57 15.51 5.62
N THR A 294 5.39 14.90 5.59
CA THR A 294 4.71 14.41 6.80
C THR A 294 4.49 12.90 6.71
N ALA A 295 4.98 12.17 7.71
CA ALA A 295 4.73 10.75 7.87
C ALA A 295 3.91 10.50 9.14
N THR A 296 2.85 9.70 9.04
CA THR A 296 1.98 9.36 10.17
C THR A 296 1.68 7.87 10.21
N THR A 297 1.84 7.25 11.38
CA THR A 297 1.44 5.86 11.62
C THR A 297 0.56 5.69 12.85
N GLY A 298 -0.16 4.57 12.92
CA GLY A 298 -0.83 4.12 14.15
C GLY A 298 0.16 3.60 15.21
N MET A 299 -0.39 2.87 16.20
CA MET A 299 0.40 2.12 17.19
C MET A 299 1.25 1.04 16.52
N ASP A 300 2.33 0.63 17.19
CA ASP A 300 3.31 -0.36 16.71
C ASP A 300 3.91 -0.01 15.33
N GLY A 301 3.89 1.27 14.95
CA GLY A 301 4.25 1.75 13.61
C GLY A 301 5.64 2.37 13.52
N ILE A 302 6.06 2.65 12.28
CA ILE A 302 7.30 3.37 11.97
C ILE A 302 6.99 4.56 11.07
N ALA A 303 7.17 5.77 11.59
CA ALA A 303 7.04 7.03 10.83
C ALA A 303 8.44 7.60 10.56
N THR A 304 8.78 7.85 9.29
CA THR A 304 10.03 8.50 8.88
C THR A 304 9.76 9.69 7.96
N ALA A 305 10.29 10.85 8.33
CA ALA A 305 10.31 12.04 7.47
C ALA A 305 11.77 12.51 7.29
N ARG A 306 12.12 13.07 6.13
CA ARG A 306 13.48 13.56 5.90
C ARG A 306 13.69 14.95 6.55
N GLU A 307 14.72 15.66 6.13
CA GLU A 307 15.04 17.02 6.56
C GLU A 307 13.82 17.95 6.55
N SER A 308 13.70 18.77 7.59
CA SER A 308 12.55 19.65 7.88
C SER A 308 11.19 18.94 7.95
N GLY A 309 11.19 17.60 7.98
CA GLY A 309 10.00 16.77 7.95
C GLY A 309 9.39 16.54 9.33
N GLN A 310 8.16 16.04 9.31
CA GLN A 310 7.38 15.74 10.52
C GLN A 310 7.00 14.26 10.54
N ALA A 311 7.43 13.54 11.59
CA ALA A 311 7.10 12.16 11.84
C ALA A 311 6.21 12.03 13.08
N PHE A 312 5.03 11.45 12.91
CA PHE A 312 4.04 11.22 13.98
C PHE A 312 3.72 9.74 14.09
N ALA A 313 4.01 9.12 15.23
CA ALA A 313 3.76 7.70 15.46
C ALA A 313 2.93 7.48 16.74
N GLY A 314 2.17 6.39 16.78
CA GLY A 314 1.36 6.02 17.96
C GLY A 314 2.20 5.51 19.14
N ALA A 315 1.55 4.85 20.09
CA ALA A 315 2.24 4.15 21.18
C ALA A 315 3.03 2.94 20.66
N SER A 316 4.03 2.49 21.44
CA SER A 316 4.93 1.38 21.10
C SER A 316 5.61 1.53 19.73
N SER A 317 5.86 2.76 19.28
CA SER A 317 6.25 3.05 17.90
C SER A 317 7.61 3.71 17.78
N THR A 318 8.06 3.92 16.55
CA THR A 318 9.27 4.68 16.23
C THR A 318 8.96 5.85 15.31
N ALA A 319 9.36 7.07 15.71
CA ALA A 319 9.29 8.27 14.88
C ALA A 319 10.70 8.80 14.59
N ILE A 320 11.01 9.04 13.32
CA ILE A 320 12.32 9.55 12.89
C ILE A 320 12.11 10.75 11.98
N ALA A 321 12.72 11.88 12.31
CA ALA A 321 12.79 13.03 11.42
C ALA A 321 14.25 13.44 11.16
N GLY A 322 14.50 14.13 10.03
CA GLY A 322 15.84 14.63 9.70
C GLY A 322 16.27 15.84 10.54
N SER A 323 17.28 16.57 10.04
CA SER A 323 17.68 17.88 10.59
C SER A 323 16.52 18.86 10.51
N ASP A 324 16.40 19.74 11.51
CA ASP A 324 15.31 20.68 11.73
C ASP A 324 13.90 20.05 11.76
N GLY A 325 13.84 18.72 11.85
CA GLY A 325 12.60 17.95 11.83
C GLY A 325 11.92 17.84 13.20
N LEU A 326 10.69 17.35 13.17
CA LEU A 326 9.88 17.04 14.35
C LEU A 326 9.56 15.55 14.38
N ALA A 327 9.98 14.85 15.43
CA ALA A 327 9.58 13.46 15.68
C ALA A 327 8.74 13.38 16.95
N ASN A 328 7.48 12.98 16.82
CA ASN A 328 6.55 12.78 17.93
C ASN A 328 6.08 11.32 17.96
N ALA A 329 6.26 10.64 19.08
CA ALA A 329 5.76 9.29 19.29
C ALA A 329 5.01 9.16 20.62
N GLY A 330 4.14 8.15 20.72
CA GLY A 330 3.34 7.91 21.93
C GLY A 330 4.14 7.30 23.09
N ASP A 331 3.43 6.66 24.02
CA ASP A 331 4.06 5.95 25.15
C ASP A 331 4.90 4.76 24.67
N ARG A 332 5.90 4.35 25.47
CA ARG A 332 6.79 3.21 25.21
C ARG A 332 7.43 3.26 23.82
N SER A 333 7.73 4.46 23.34
CA SER A 333 8.16 4.71 21.96
C SER A 333 9.54 5.35 21.89
N ILE A 334 10.07 5.40 20.68
CA ILE A 334 11.34 6.06 20.37
C ILE A 334 11.08 7.21 19.38
N ALA A 335 11.61 8.40 19.68
CA ALA A 335 11.63 9.53 18.76
C ALA A 335 13.07 10.02 18.55
N ILE A 336 13.48 10.18 17.28
CA ILE A 336 14.84 10.59 16.92
C ILE A 336 14.80 11.72 15.90
N THR A 337 15.59 12.77 16.15
CA THR A 337 15.89 13.83 15.17
C THR A 337 17.39 14.12 15.11
N ARG A 338 17.80 14.95 14.14
CA ARG A 338 19.18 15.47 14.02
C ARG A 338 19.20 16.98 14.27
N ASP A 339 20.36 17.60 14.06
CA ASP A 339 20.67 19.04 14.14
C ASP A 339 19.43 19.95 14.11
N GLY A 340 19.24 20.81 15.12
CA GLY A 340 18.11 21.74 15.17
C GLY A 340 16.73 21.11 15.43
N GLY A 341 16.60 19.79 15.27
CA GLY A 341 15.35 19.05 15.38
C GLY A 341 14.87 18.83 16.81
N LYS A 342 13.60 18.42 16.90
CA LYS A 342 12.88 18.20 18.17
C LYS A 342 12.28 16.79 18.24
N ALA A 343 12.54 16.08 19.33
CA ALA A 343 12.00 14.75 19.57
C ALA A 343 11.12 14.73 20.83
N ASN A 344 9.91 14.18 20.72
CA ASN A 344 8.98 14.06 21.83
C ASN A 344 8.42 12.64 21.92
N VAL A 345 8.41 12.07 23.13
CA VAL A 345 7.81 10.77 23.43
C VAL A 345 6.91 10.85 24.66
N GLY A 346 5.95 9.93 24.72
CA GLY A 346 5.11 9.73 25.90
C GLY A 346 5.84 9.08 27.08
N GLU A 347 5.11 8.43 27.97
CA GLU A 347 5.68 7.74 29.14
C GLU A 347 6.57 6.57 28.71
N GLN A 348 7.61 6.28 29.51
CA GLN A 348 8.51 5.13 29.32
C GLN A 348 9.18 5.09 27.93
N GLY A 349 9.29 6.25 27.27
CA GLY A 349 9.90 6.39 25.95
C GLY A 349 11.32 6.95 25.97
N ILE A 350 11.94 6.97 24.78
CA ILE A 350 13.27 7.53 24.55
C ILE A 350 13.19 8.62 23.47
N ALA A 351 13.57 9.85 23.81
CA ALA A 351 13.69 10.97 22.87
C ALA A 351 15.16 11.36 22.69
N ILE A 352 15.63 11.41 21.44
CA ILE A 352 16.99 11.84 21.07
C ILE A 352 16.88 12.94 20.00
N ALA A 353 17.49 14.10 20.24
CA ALA A 353 17.37 15.23 19.34
C ALA A 353 18.63 16.08 19.23
N GLY A 354 18.83 16.75 18.09
CA GLY A 354 19.90 17.73 17.94
C GLY A 354 19.66 19.03 18.72
N HIS A 355 18.41 19.41 19.00
CA HIS A 355 18.12 20.63 19.76
C HIS A 355 17.36 20.36 21.07
N SER A 356 16.16 19.80 20.99
CA SER A 356 15.32 19.57 22.17
C SER A 356 14.70 18.17 22.20
N ALA A 357 14.84 17.48 23.33
CA ALA A 357 14.22 16.19 23.58
C ALA A 357 13.30 16.24 24.81
N THR A 358 12.08 15.72 24.67
CA THR A 358 11.11 15.61 25.76
C THR A 358 10.61 14.18 25.89
N ALA A 359 10.67 13.62 27.09
CA ALA A 359 10.12 12.31 27.41
C ALA A 359 9.15 12.40 28.60
N GLY A 360 8.12 11.54 28.61
CA GLY A 360 7.18 11.44 29.73
C GLY A 360 7.78 10.85 31.00
N ASN A 361 6.92 10.39 31.91
CA ASN A 361 7.34 9.72 33.15
C ASN A 361 8.18 8.47 32.86
N SER A 362 9.21 8.24 33.67
CA SER A 362 10.16 7.14 33.50
C SER A 362 10.81 7.08 32.11
N GLY A 363 10.87 8.22 31.41
CA GLY A 363 11.45 8.34 30.08
C GLY A 363 12.93 8.76 30.10
N ILE A 364 13.55 8.74 28.92
CA ILE A 364 14.92 9.20 28.70
C ILE A 364 14.92 10.28 27.61
N ALA A 365 15.48 11.44 27.91
CA ALA A 365 15.65 12.54 26.96
C ALA A 365 17.13 12.89 26.80
N ILE A 366 17.60 12.95 25.55
CA ILE A 366 18.98 13.30 25.20
C ILE A 366 18.94 14.37 24.13
N ALA A 367 19.54 15.54 24.39
CA ALA A 367 19.67 16.59 23.38
C ALA A 367 20.86 17.51 23.63
N ASP A 368 21.24 18.34 22.65
CA ASP A 368 22.34 19.29 22.85
C ASP A 368 21.93 20.50 23.69
N THR A 369 20.72 21.04 23.46
CA THR A 369 20.27 22.30 24.06
C THR A 369 19.29 22.12 25.21
N GLU A 370 18.24 21.33 25.05
CA GLU A 370 17.28 21.07 26.13
C GLU A 370 16.84 19.61 26.19
N ALA A 371 17.01 18.97 27.35
CA ALA A 371 16.48 17.64 27.63
C ALA A 371 15.51 17.69 28.82
N ARG A 372 14.31 17.14 28.63
CA ARG A 372 13.24 17.13 29.65
C ARG A 372 12.71 15.73 29.84
N SER A 373 12.60 15.28 31.09
CA SER A 373 11.87 14.05 31.40
C SER A 373 10.95 14.21 32.62
N GLY A 374 9.94 13.36 32.71
CA GLY A 374 8.99 13.33 33.83
C GLY A 374 9.58 12.77 35.13
N THR A 375 8.70 12.32 36.02
CA THR A 375 9.06 11.68 37.30
C THR A 375 9.82 10.37 37.03
N LYS A 376 10.87 10.06 37.81
CA LYS A 376 11.77 8.91 37.60
C LYS A 376 12.49 8.90 36.24
N GLY A 377 12.49 10.03 35.53
CA GLY A 377 13.09 10.16 34.22
C GLY A 377 14.59 10.47 34.25
N ILE A 378 15.21 10.41 33.07
CA ILE A 378 16.61 10.79 32.85
C ILE A 378 16.68 11.86 31.75
N ALA A 379 17.41 12.94 32.00
CA ALA A 379 17.67 13.99 31.01
C ALA A 379 19.17 14.27 30.87
N ILE A 380 19.69 14.26 29.65
CA ILE A 380 21.12 14.41 29.34
C ILE A 380 21.36 15.49 28.30
N THR A 381 22.33 16.39 28.55
CA THR A 381 22.80 17.38 27.56
C THR A 381 24.33 17.55 27.54
N GLY A 382 24.86 18.01 26.40
CA GLY A 382 26.29 18.32 26.23
C GLY A 382 26.73 19.70 26.78
N GLY A 383 25.78 20.54 27.19
CA GLY A 383 26.04 21.91 27.66
C GLY A 383 24.77 22.75 27.85
N GLY A 384 23.62 22.24 27.43
CA GLY A 384 22.32 22.86 27.59
C GLY A 384 21.65 22.64 28.97
N ARG A 385 20.32 22.71 28.98
CA ARG A 385 19.50 22.58 30.19
C ARG A 385 18.86 21.19 30.28
N CYS A 386 19.05 20.52 31.41
CA CYS A 386 18.38 19.26 31.75
C CYS A 386 17.35 19.52 32.85
N MET A 387 16.13 19.00 32.68
CA MET A 387 15.08 19.08 33.69
C MET A 387 14.40 17.73 33.86
N VAL A 388 14.31 17.27 35.10
CA VAL A 388 13.59 16.05 35.46
C VAL A 388 12.65 16.27 36.64
N GLY A 389 11.60 15.44 36.73
CA GLY A 389 10.67 15.43 37.85
C GLY A 389 11.28 14.89 39.15
N ALA A 390 10.42 14.59 40.13
CA ALA A 390 10.85 13.93 41.37
C ALA A 390 11.50 12.56 41.07
N PHE A 391 12.47 12.16 41.89
CA PHE A 391 13.22 10.91 41.74
C PHE A 391 13.97 10.76 40.40
N GLY A 392 14.08 11.83 39.60
CA GLY A 392 14.75 11.80 38.31
C GLY A 392 16.25 12.09 38.40
N THR A 393 16.95 11.84 37.30
CA THR A 393 18.38 12.19 37.15
C THR A 393 18.60 13.16 35.98
N ALA A 394 19.14 14.35 36.27
CA ALA A 394 19.55 15.33 35.28
C ALA A 394 21.09 15.37 35.19
N LEU A 395 21.64 15.22 33.98
CA LEU A 395 23.09 15.22 33.72
C LEU A 395 23.45 16.19 32.61
N THR A 396 24.41 17.07 32.84
CA THR A 396 24.97 17.94 31.80
C THR A 396 26.48 18.04 31.92
N ARG A 397 27.18 18.29 30.81
CA ARG A 397 28.64 18.51 30.86
C ARG A 397 29.01 19.81 31.60
N SER A 398 28.37 20.91 31.24
CA SER A 398 28.68 22.26 31.75
C SER A 398 27.49 23.21 31.83
N GLY A 399 26.28 22.73 31.54
CA GLY A 399 25.08 23.56 31.49
C GLY A 399 24.34 23.63 32.83
N LYS A 400 23.02 23.57 32.77
CA LYS A 400 22.14 23.60 33.96
C LYS A 400 21.40 22.28 34.13
N ALA A 401 21.63 21.59 35.24
CA ALA A 401 20.92 20.36 35.60
C ALA A 401 19.92 20.64 36.73
N GLU A 402 18.65 20.31 36.52
CA GLU A 402 17.57 20.53 37.47
C GLU A 402 16.80 19.23 37.72
N ALA A 403 16.66 18.83 38.98
CA ALA A 403 15.85 17.68 39.37
C ALA A 403 14.85 18.04 40.48
N GLY A 404 13.70 17.35 40.50
CA GLY A 404 12.71 17.51 41.56
C GLY A 404 13.18 16.95 42.92
N ALA A 405 12.24 16.84 43.86
CA ALA A 405 12.50 16.23 45.17
C ALA A 405 13.01 14.79 45.04
N ASN A 406 13.92 14.39 45.94
CA ASN A 406 14.61 13.10 45.92
C ASN A 406 15.38 12.83 44.60
N GLY A 407 15.66 13.87 43.81
CA GLY A 407 16.34 13.76 42.52
C GLY A 407 17.85 13.90 42.61
N LEU A 408 18.51 13.65 41.49
CA LEU A 408 19.94 13.82 41.31
C LEU A 408 20.19 14.80 40.15
N ALA A 409 20.95 15.86 40.40
CA ALA A 409 21.43 16.77 39.36
C ALA A 409 22.95 16.79 39.33
N VAL A 410 23.55 16.55 38.17
CA VAL A 410 25.01 16.42 38.00
C VAL A 410 25.52 17.31 36.88
N THR A 411 26.60 18.06 37.17
CA THR A 411 27.44 18.70 36.15
C THR A 411 28.88 18.16 36.15
N VAL A 412 29.53 18.09 34.98
CA VAL A 412 30.86 17.45 34.84
C VAL A 412 32.02 18.40 35.09
N THR A 413 32.08 19.55 34.39
CA THR A 413 33.26 20.44 34.41
C THR A 413 32.99 21.84 34.97
N GLY A 414 31.74 22.21 35.22
CA GLY A 414 31.29 23.53 35.67
C GLY A 414 29.76 23.63 35.54
N GLY A 415 29.16 24.82 35.63
CA GLY A 415 27.72 25.01 35.46
C GLY A 415 26.91 24.93 36.75
N ILE A 416 25.59 24.70 36.64
CA ILE A 416 24.66 24.80 37.77
C ILE A 416 23.92 23.47 37.96
N ALA A 417 23.93 22.92 39.18
CA ALA A 417 23.06 21.83 39.58
C ALA A 417 22.06 22.31 40.64
N SER A 418 20.78 22.00 40.47
CA SER A 418 19.74 22.34 41.43
C SER A 418 18.81 21.16 41.64
N VAL A 419 18.52 20.84 42.90
CA VAL A 419 17.61 19.75 43.26
C VAL A 419 16.57 20.20 44.28
N GLY A 420 15.40 19.54 44.29
CA GLY A 420 14.39 19.75 45.33
C GLY A 420 14.78 19.13 46.68
N ASP A 421 13.81 19.09 47.60
CA ASP A 421 13.97 18.51 48.94
C ASP A 421 14.48 17.07 48.89
N ASN A 422 15.36 16.71 49.84
CA ASN A 422 16.01 15.40 49.95
C ASN A 422 16.82 14.98 48.70
N GLY A 423 17.08 15.89 47.77
CA GLY A 423 17.86 15.63 46.56
C GLY A 423 19.36 15.80 46.76
N THR A 424 20.13 15.36 45.77
CA THR A 424 21.58 15.57 45.71
C THR A 424 21.99 16.36 44.46
N ALA A 425 22.64 17.50 44.63
CA ALA A 425 23.24 18.27 43.55
C ALA A 425 24.77 18.10 43.57
N SER A 426 25.37 17.66 42.48
CA SER A 426 26.82 17.52 42.35
C SER A 426 27.35 18.30 41.15
N VAL A 427 28.40 19.09 41.35
CA VAL A 427 28.98 19.91 40.28
C VAL A 427 30.47 19.70 40.10
N GLY A 428 30.93 19.94 38.88
CA GLY A 428 32.35 20.03 38.54
C GLY A 428 33.05 21.24 39.16
N VAL A 429 34.36 21.34 38.93
CA VAL A 429 35.20 22.47 39.38
C VAL A 429 34.64 23.78 38.84
N GLY A 430 34.53 24.81 39.69
CA GLY A 430 33.99 26.12 39.31
C GLY A 430 32.47 26.14 39.04
N GLY A 431 31.75 25.07 39.40
CA GLY A 431 30.29 25.03 39.34
C GLY A 431 29.61 25.58 40.60
N ALA A 432 28.28 25.66 40.55
CA ALA A 432 27.45 26.08 41.67
C ALA A 432 26.28 25.11 41.88
N ALA A 433 26.02 24.78 43.15
CA ALA A 433 25.03 23.77 43.53
C ALA A 433 23.98 24.33 44.49
N SER A 434 22.74 23.86 44.35
CA SER A 434 21.61 24.20 45.22
C SER A 434 20.78 22.96 45.52
N ALA A 435 20.25 22.86 46.74
CA ALA A 435 19.32 21.81 47.12
C ALA A 435 18.22 22.33 48.05
N GLY A 436 17.07 21.65 48.04
CA GLY A 436 15.96 21.90 48.98
C GLY A 436 16.25 21.39 50.40
N ASN A 437 15.23 21.38 51.25
CA ASN A 437 15.34 20.94 52.64
C ASN A 437 15.87 19.50 52.73
N HIS A 438 16.78 19.24 53.68
CA HIS A 438 17.42 17.93 53.88
C HIS A 438 18.18 17.40 52.65
N GLY A 439 18.49 18.27 51.68
CA GLY A 439 19.29 17.92 50.52
C GLY A 439 20.79 18.03 50.77
N ALA A 440 21.58 17.55 49.80
CA ALA A 440 23.04 17.64 49.83
C ALA A 440 23.58 18.34 48.58
N ILE A 441 24.63 19.14 48.76
CA ILE A 441 25.41 19.75 47.68
C ILE A 441 26.85 19.21 47.70
N LEU A 442 27.36 18.84 46.54
CA LEU A 442 28.73 18.34 46.34
C LEU A 442 29.43 19.20 45.30
N ILE A 443 30.47 19.94 45.70
CA ILE A 443 31.20 20.85 44.81
C ILE A 443 32.64 20.36 44.69
N ARG A 444 33.08 20.07 43.45
CA ARG A 444 34.46 19.70 43.18
C ARG A 444 35.36 20.93 43.14
N TYR A 445 36.60 20.79 43.59
CA TYR A 445 37.64 21.83 43.57
C TYR A 445 39.01 21.20 43.33
N GLU A 446 39.98 22.01 42.90
CA GLU A 446 41.38 21.59 42.78
C GLU A 446 42.12 22.01 44.05
N ASP A 447 42.80 21.07 44.71
CA ASP A 447 43.68 21.41 45.84
C ASP A 447 45.01 22.02 45.36
N GLN A 448 45.85 22.45 46.30
CA GLN A 448 47.15 23.08 46.01
C GLN A 448 48.12 22.17 45.20
N GLU A 449 47.82 20.87 45.08
CA GLU A 449 48.58 19.89 44.29
C GLU A 449 47.88 19.55 42.96
N ASN A 450 46.89 20.34 42.53
CA ASN A 450 46.06 20.12 41.33
C ASN A 450 45.29 18.79 41.35
N ARG A 451 44.95 18.26 42.54
CA ARG A 451 44.12 17.06 42.65
C ARG A 451 42.67 17.47 42.81
N VAL A 452 41.79 16.83 42.04
CA VAL A 452 40.34 17.06 42.16
C VAL A 452 39.84 16.46 43.48
N ARG A 453 39.26 17.31 44.34
CA ARG A 453 38.63 16.99 45.62
C ARG A 453 37.14 17.33 45.57
N THR A 454 36.38 16.83 46.54
CA THR A 454 34.94 17.11 46.67
C THR A 454 34.65 17.65 48.06
N LYS A 455 34.01 18.82 48.14
CA LYS A 455 33.43 19.35 49.38
C LYS A 455 31.95 18.97 49.43
N VAL A 456 31.50 18.47 50.57
CA VAL A 456 30.10 18.08 50.81
C VAL A 456 29.47 19.08 51.78
N GLY A 457 28.26 19.54 51.47
CA GLY A 457 27.46 20.39 52.34
C GLY A 457 26.05 19.83 52.48
N TYR A 458 25.51 19.84 53.70
CA TYR A 458 24.15 19.39 54.02
C TYR A 458 23.26 20.60 54.27
N ILE A 459 22.14 20.70 53.56
CA ILE A 459 21.25 21.85 53.66
C ILE A 459 20.55 21.86 55.02
N GLY A 460 20.62 23.01 55.71
CA GLY A 460 20.17 23.19 57.09
C GLY A 460 21.31 23.14 58.12
N GLU A 461 22.53 22.78 57.70
CA GLU A 461 23.73 22.73 58.55
C GLU A 461 24.72 23.84 58.19
N GLU A 462 25.55 24.26 59.13
CA GLU A 462 26.66 25.22 58.93
C GLU A 462 26.28 26.54 58.21
N GLY A 463 25.00 26.96 58.33
CA GLY A 463 24.48 28.17 57.69
C GLY A 463 24.05 28.00 56.23
N LEU A 464 24.03 26.78 55.70
CA LEU A 464 23.56 26.48 54.35
C LEU A 464 22.02 26.50 54.29
N GLU A 465 21.48 27.59 53.75
CA GLU A 465 20.05 27.79 53.55
C GLU A 465 19.50 26.98 52.34
N PRO A 466 18.27 26.45 52.44
CA PRO A 466 17.62 25.73 51.34
C PRO A 466 17.36 26.64 50.14
N ASN A 467 17.33 26.04 48.94
CA ASN A 467 17.06 26.72 47.66
C ASN A 467 18.00 27.90 47.36
N THR A 468 19.15 27.94 48.01
CA THR A 468 20.21 28.93 47.78
C THR A 468 21.32 28.30 46.95
N LEU A 469 21.91 29.06 46.04
CA LEU A 469 22.98 28.61 45.18
C LEU A 469 24.33 28.89 45.86
N TYR A 470 25.17 27.86 45.98
CA TYR A 470 26.49 27.97 46.60
C TYR A 470 27.60 27.58 45.62
N THR A 471 28.73 28.25 45.75
CA THR A 471 30.03 27.85 45.17
C THR A 471 31.11 27.84 46.26
N LEU A 472 32.36 27.58 45.91
CA LEU A 472 33.49 27.60 46.84
C LEU A 472 34.36 28.83 46.60
N ASP A 473 34.78 29.49 47.68
CA ASP A 473 35.83 30.51 47.64
C ASP A 473 37.24 29.88 47.50
N ASP A 474 38.27 30.71 47.39
CA ASP A 474 39.67 30.30 47.29
C ASP A 474 40.17 29.50 48.51
N ASN A 475 39.45 29.55 49.64
CA ASN A 475 39.73 28.78 50.86
C ASN A 475 38.86 27.51 50.96
N HIS A 476 38.15 27.14 49.89
CA HIS A 476 37.24 26.00 49.81
C HIS A 476 36.08 26.06 50.82
N ARG A 477 35.61 27.27 51.14
CA ARG A 477 34.42 27.53 51.96
C ARG A 477 33.22 27.83 51.08
N PHE A 478 32.04 27.39 51.51
CA PHE A 478 30.81 27.69 50.80
C PHE A 478 30.49 29.18 50.85
N ILE A 479 30.19 29.77 49.69
CA ILE A 479 29.74 31.15 49.53
C ILE A 479 28.50 31.19 48.64
N LYS A 480 27.59 32.12 48.91
CA LYS A 480 26.39 32.34 48.09
C LYS A 480 26.80 32.97 46.75
N VAL A 481 26.15 32.56 45.65
CA VAL A 481 26.37 33.07 44.28
C VAL A 481 25.43 34.19 43.94
#